data_AF-A0ABD0YFD9-F1
#
_entry.id   AF-A0ABD0YFD9-F1
#
_cell.length_a   1.000
_cell.length_b   1.000
_cell.length_c   1.000
_cell.angle_alpha   90.00
_cell.angle_beta   90.00
_cell.angle_gamma   90.00
#
_symmetry.space_group_name_H-M   'P 1'
#
loop_
_entity.id
_entity.type
_entity.pdbx_description
1 polymer ?
#
loop_
_entity_poly.entity_id
_entity_poly.type
_entity_poly.pdbx_seq_one_letter_code
_entity_poly.pdbx_strand_id
1 'polypeptide(L)'
;RVFILNTCTAEEKGYTDFHNRLQTFILWFIESGNLIDISDPKWRIFLIYERYIDNRRRTCHSVVGCATVYQFFSYPSGIKPRISQVLILPPFQKLGLCSWLLKNIYAFYSMQPNTSEITGEEYVTFSVTIALWLFLKYSIEAHDILL
;
A
#
# COMPACT_ATOMS: atom_id res chain seq x y z
N ARG A 1 3.68 17.19 8.16
CA ARG A 1 4.26 16.04 7.43
C ARG A 1 3.73 16.11 6.01
N VAL A 2 4.59 16.10 4.99
CA VAL A 2 4.16 16.18 3.59
C VAL A 2 4.25 14.78 3.01
N PHE A 3 3.11 14.25 2.57
CA PHE A 3 3.03 12.92 1.95
C PHE A 3 2.91 13.07 0.45
N ILE A 4 3.66 12.23 -0.28
CA ILE A 4 3.72 12.22 -1.74
C ILE A 4 3.35 10.81 -2.19
N LEU A 5 2.46 10.73 -3.16
CA LEU A 5 2.09 9.49 -3.81
C LEU A 5 2.90 9.35 -5.11
N ASN A 6 3.58 8.22 -5.29
CA ASN A 6 4.21 7.86 -6.55
C ASN A 6 3.59 6.58 -7.12
N THR A 7 3.46 6.49 -8.43
CA THR A 7 3.02 5.29 -9.14
C THR A 7 4.18 4.67 -9.87
N CYS A 8 4.47 3.40 -9.59
CA CYS A 8 5.53 2.66 -10.26
C CYS A 8 4.94 1.51 -11.09
N THR A 9 5.57 1.26 -12.24
CA THR A 9 5.30 0.14 -13.15
C THR A 9 6.57 -0.69 -13.34
N ALA A 10 6.41 -1.90 -13.87
CA ALA A 10 7.51 -2.86 -14.09
C ALA A 10 8.64 -2.33 -15.01
N GLU A 11 8.39 -1.28 -15.77
CA GLU A 11 9.32 -0.70 -16.75
C GLU A 11 10.37 0.25 -16.11
N GLU A 12 10.17 0.66 -14.85
CA GLU A 12 11.02 1.66 -14.21
C GLU A 12 12.34 1.06 -13.69
N LYS A 13 13.48 1.73 -13.97
CA LYS A 13 14.80 1.26 -13.54
C LYS A 13 14.90 1.24 -12.00
N GLY A 14 15.30 0.10 -11.44
CA GLY A 14 15.45 -0.09 -9.98
C GLY A 14 14.15 -0.48 -9.26
N TYR A 15 13.05 -0.63 -9.99
CA TYR A 15 11.78 -1.10 -9.45
C TYR A 15 11.87 -2.50 -8.86
N THR A 16 12.57 -3.42 -9.52
CA THR A 16 12.70 -4.83 -9.09
C THR A 16 13.35 -4.97 -7.72
N ASP A 17 14.47 -4.29 -7.49
CA ASP A 17 15.20 -4.35 -6.22
C ASP A 17 14.40 -3.73 -5.08
N PHE A 18 13.73 -2.61 -5.37
CA PHE A 18 12.88 -1.93 -4.40
C PHE A 18 11.64 -2.79 -4.06
N HIS A 19 11.01 -3.37 -5.07
CA HIS A 19 9.85 -4.24 -4.90
C HIS A 19 10.19 -5.47 -4.06
N ASN A 20 11.29 -6.16 -4.34
CA ASN A 20 11.72 -7.34 -3.58
C ASN A 20 11.89 -7.04 -2.08
N ARG A 21 12.49 -5.88 -1.75
CA ARG A 21 12.62 -5.44 -0.35
C ARG A 21 11.26 -5.16 0.28
N LEU A 22 10.38 -4.50 -0.46
CA LEU A 22 9.04 -4.13 0.01
C LEU A 22 8.12 -5.35 0.18
N GLN A 23 8.21 -6.31 -0.73
CA GLN A 23 7.47 -7.55 -0.74
C GLN A 23 7.80 -8.44 0.45
N THR A 24 9.06 -8.40 0.93
CA THR A 24 9.44 -9.02 2.19
C THR A 24 8.59 -8.47 3.34
N PHE A 25 8.39 -7.15 3.43
CA PHE A 25 7.52 -6.56 4.46
C PHE A 25 6.05 -6.97 4.30
N ILE A 26 5.56 -7.14 3.07
CA ILE A 26 4.20 -7.64 2.83
C ILE A 26 4.01 -9.02 3.46
N LEU A 27 4.97 -9.94 3.29
CA LEU A 27 4.89 -11.27 3.92
C LEU A 27 4.86 -11.23 5.45
N TRP A 28 5.57 -10.28 6.07
CA TRP A 28 5.60 -10.14 7.53
C TRP A 28 4.31 -9.56 8.10
N PHE A 29 3.66 -8.65 7.38
CA PHE A 29 2.52 -7.89 7.90
C PHE A 29 1.15 -8.36 7.37
N ILE A 30 1.12 -9.10 6.26
CA ILE A 30 -0.10 -9.58 5.64
C ILE A 30 -0.04 -11.11 5.61
N GLU A 31 -0.84 -11.76 6.45
CA GLU A 31 -0.90 -13.21 6.62
C GLU A 31 -1.24 -13.96 5.31
N SER A 32 -2.07 -13.35 4.45
CA SER A 32 -2.39 -13.87 3.11
C SER A 32 -1.61 -13.19 1.99
N GLY A 33 -0.48 -12.55 2.32
CA GLY A 33 0.38 -11.87 1.35
C GLY A 33 1.05 -12.87 0.42
N ASN A 34 0.69 -12.87 -0.86
CA ASN A 34 1.39 -13.65 -1.87
C ASN A 34 2.47 -12.82 -2.55
N LEU A 35 3.52 -13.51 -3.01
CA LEU A 35 4.52 -12.89 -3.86
C LEU A 35 3.90 -12.59 -5.24
N ILE A 36 3.82 -11.31 -5.61
CA ILE A 36 3.39 -10.92 -6.96
C ILE A 36 4.52 -11.10 -7.98
N ASP A 37 4.15 -11.40 -9.22
CA ASP A 37 5.09 -11.44 -10.34
C ASP A 37 5.35 -10.03 -10.87
N ILE A 38 6.59 -9.58 -10.71
CA ILE A 38 7.08 -8.24 -11.08
C ILE A 38 7.14 -8.09 -12.61
N SER A 39 7.19 -9.21 -13.34
CA SER A 39 7.34 -9.23 -14.80
C SER A 39 6.04 -8.91 -15.53
N ASP A 40 4.88 -9.05 -14.88
CA ASP A 40 3.59 -8.80 -15.51
C ASP A 40 3.25 -7.29 -15.47
N PRO A 41 3.12 -6.62 -16.65
CA PRO A 41 2.84 -5.20 -16.74
C PRO A 41 1.46 -4.80 -16.21
N LYS A 42 0.57 -5.77 -15.93
CA LYS A 42 -0.76 -5.51 -15.33
C LYS A 42 -0.68 -5.11 -13.86
N TRP A 43 0.43 -5.38 -13.20
CA TRP A 43 0.65 -4.94 -11.82
C TRP A 43 1.06 -3.47 -11.80
N ARG A 44 0.33 -2.70 -11.00
CA ARG A 44 0.65 -1.30 -10.70
C ARG A 44 0.83 -1.13 -9.20
N ILE A 45 1.89 -0.44 -8.81
CA ILE A 45 2.19 -0.19 -7.39
C ILE A 45 2.09 1.30 -7.10
N PHE A 46 1.38 1.60 -6.02
CA PHE A 46 1.24 2.93 -5.46
C PHE A 46 2.10 2.99 -4.21
N LEU A 47 3.03 3.94 -4.16
CA LEU A 47 3.97 4.13 -3.05
C LEU A 47 3.74 5.47 -2.39
N ILE A 48 3.67 5.47 -1.06
CA ILE A 48 3.61 6.70 -0.27
C ILE A 48 4.98 6.97 0.30
N TYR A 49 5.44 8.19 0.07
CA TYR A 49 6.63 8.74 0.68
C TYR A 49 6.28 9.90 1.61
N GLU A 50 6.92 9.94 2.77
CA GLU A 50 6.98 11.14 3.59
C GLU A 50 8.22 11.93 3.19
N ARG A 51 8.02 13.19 2.79
CA ARG A 51 9.11 14.15 2.61
C ARG A 51 9.41 14.81 3.95
N TYR A 52 10.66 14.70 4.37
CA TYR A 52 11.18 15.37 5.55
C TYR A 52 12.50 16.10 5.25
N ILE A 53 12.82 17.10 6.04
CA ILE A 53 14.07 17.85 5.94
C ILE A 53 14.96 17.33 7.06
N ASP A 54 16.09 16.72 6.69
CA ASP A 54 17.09 16.24 7.64
C ASP A 54 17.81 17.43 8.32
N ASN A 55 18.51 17.17 9.42
CA ASN A 55 19.31 18.17 10.16
C ASN A 55 20.35 18.88 9.27
N ARG A 56 20.75 18.25 8.17
CA ARG A 56 21.63 18.81 7.13
C ARG A 56 20.89 19.65 6.06
N ARG A 57 19.64 20.02 6.28
CA ARG A 57 18.76 20.75 5.33
C ARG A 57 18.58 20.07 3.96
N ARG A 58 18.76 18.74 3.90
CA ARG A 58 18.53 17.95 2.67
C ARG A 58 17.10 17.42 2.67
N THR A 59 16.46 17.44 1.51
CA THR A 59 15.14 16.83 1.31
C THR A 59 15.30 15.32 1.22
N CYS A 60 14.86 14.62 2.25
CA CYS A 60 14.88 13.17 2.32
C CYS A 60 13.45 12.63 2.15
N HIS A 61 13.35 11.40 1.63
CA HIS A 61 12.09 10.70 1.44
C HIS A 61 12.13 9.41 2.25
N SER A 62 11.13 9.18 3.08
CA SER A 62 10.92 7.90 3.78
C SER A 62 9.74 7.18 3.17
N VAL A 63 9.87 5.88 2.94
CA VAL A 63 8.70 5.05 2.56
C VAL A 63 7.77 4.96 3.76
N VAL A 64 6.48 5.14 3.52
CA VAL A 64 5.42 5.14 4.53
C VAL A 64 4.50 3.93 4.36
N GLY A 65 4.23 3.57 3.12
CA GLY A 65 3.36 2.46 2.77
C GLY A 65 3.24 2.27 1.27
N CYS A 66 2.57 1.20 0.89
CA CYS A 66 2.34 0.84 -0.50
C CYS A 66 0.96 0.21 -0.68
N ALA A 67 0.45 0.28 -1.91
CA ALA A 67 -0.67 -0.52 -2.37
C ALA A 67 -0.35 -1.13 -3.73
N THR A 68 -0.76 -2.37 -3.93
CA THR A 68 -0.65 -3.07 -5.21
C THR A 68 -2.04 -3.20 -5.81
N VAL A 69 -2.14 -2.91 -7.10
CA VAL A 69 -3.38 -2.99 -7.88
C VAL A 69 -3.10 -3.82 -9.11
N TYR A 70 -3.90 -4.86 -9.30
CA TYR A 70 -3.87 -5.67 -10.51
C TYR A 70 -4.93 -5.21 -11.49
N GLN A 71 -4.54 -5.03 -12.74
CA GLN A 71 -5.42 -4.57 -13.79
C GLN A 71 -5.97 -5.76 -14.58
N PHE A 72 -7.20 -6.18 -14.25
CA PHE A 72 -7.88 -7.19 -15.04
C PHE A 72 -8.35 -6.59 -16.37
N PHE A 73 -8.21 -7.36 -17.43
CA PHE A 73 -8.83 -7.02 -18.70
C PHE A 73 -10.33 -7.29 -18.63
N SER A 74 -11.14 -6.29 -18.98
CA SER A 74 -12.58 -6.41 -19.14
C SER A 74 -12.94 -6.24 -20.61
N TYR A 75 -13.65 -7.19 -21.19
CA TYR A 75 -14.17 -7.07 -22.55
C TYR A 75 -15.15 -5.87 -22.61
N PRO A 76 -15.20 -5.06 -23.69
CA PRO A 76 -14.44 -5.16 -24.95
C PRO A 76 -13.05 -4.50 -24.98
N SER A 77 -12.79 -3.49 -24.14
CA SER A 77 -11.49 -2.80 -24.06
C SER A 77 -11.29 -2.08 -22.71
N GLY A 78 -11.99 -2.54 -21.68
CA GLY A 78 -11.97 -1.96 -20.35
C GLY A 78 -10.87 -2.55 -19.47
N ILE A 79 -10.55 -1.81 -18.41
CA ILE A 79 -9.66 -2.24 -17.34
C ILE A 79 -10.50 -2.31 -16.07
N LYS A 80 -10.47 -3.45 -15.38
CA LYS A 80 -11.07 -3.62 -14.07
C LYS A 80 -9.95 -3.69 -13.03
N PRO A 81 -9.57 -2.55 -12.42
CA PRO A 81 -8.53 -2.54 -11.40
C PRO A 81 -9.04 -3.22 -10.13
N ARG A 82 -8.23 -4.13 -9.59
CA ARG A 82 -8.45 -4.80 -8.32
C ARG A 82 -7.33 -4.48 -7.35
N ILE A 83 -7.67 -3.85 -6.23
CA ILE A 83 -6.71 -3.60 -5.15
C ILE A 83 -6.43 -4.94 -4.47
N SER A 84 -5.17 -5.39 -4.49
CA SER A 84 -4.78 -6.70 -3.95
C SER A 84 -4.18 -6.59 -2.56
N GLN A 85 -3.15 -5.76 -2.39
CA GLN A 85 -2.49 -5.62 -1.09
C GLN A 85 -2.36 -4.14 -0.75
N VAL A 86 -2.67 -3.78 0.49
CA VAL A 86 -2.46 -2.44 1.02
C VAL A 86 -1.71 -2.57 2.33
N LEU A 87 -0.55 -1.94 2.40
CA LEU A 87 0.31 -1.95 3.57
C LEU A 87 0.66 -0.51 3.95
N ILE A 88 0.33 -0.13 5.18
CA ILE A 88 0.89 1.06 5.82
C ILE A 88 1.80 0.56 6.93
N LEU A 89 3.05 1.03 6.93
CA LEU A 89 4.03 0.61 7.93
C LEU A 89 3.51 0.97 9.33
N PRO A 90 3.73 0.11 10.35
CA PRO A 90 3.27 0.33 11.72
C PRO A 90 3.46 1.74 12.30
N PRO A 91 4.62 2.41 12.15
CA PRO A 91 4.83 3.75 12.72
C PRO A 91 3.98 4.86 12.10
N PHE A 92 3.35 4.62 10.94
CA PHE A 92 2.50 5.59 10.25
C PHE A 92 1.01 5.22 10.29
N GLN A 93 0.64 4.20 11.07
CA GLN A 93 -0.75 3.82 11.28
C GLN A 93 -1.50 4.88 12.10
N LYS A 94 -2.84 4.84 12.08
CA LYS A 94 -3.75 5.77 12.78
C LYS A 94 -3.70 7.24 12.32
N LEU A 95 -2.92 7.56 11.28
CA LEU A 95 -2.87 8.90 10.65
C LEU A 95 -3.89 9.11 9.52
N GLY A 96 -4.77 8.13 9.25
CA GLY A 96 -5.72 8.19 8.14
C GLY A 96 -5.09 8.00 6.74
N LEU A 97 -3.80 7.64 6.68
CA LEU A 97 -3.05 7.50 5.44
C LEU A 97 -3.58 6.39 4.52
N CYS A 98 -4.13 5.31 5.09
CA CYS A 98 -4.78 4.24 4.32
C CYS A 98 -6.00 4.78 3.55
N SER A 99 -6.86 5.55 4.22
CA SER A 99 -8.03 6.18 3.56
C SER A 99 -7.60 7.20 2.51
N TRP A 100 -6.57 8.00 2.80
CA TRP A 100 -6.00 8.94 1.83
C TRP A 100 -5.44 8.22 0.60
N LEU A 101 -4.70 7.12 0.79
CA LEU A 101 -4.17 6.30 -0.30
C LEU A 101 -5.29 5.78 -1.19
N LEU A 102 -6.28 5.12 -0.59
CA LEU A 102 -7.41 4.56 -1.32
C LEU A 102 -8.13 5.65 -2.12
N LYS A 103 -8.46 6.78 -1.50
CA LYS A 103 -9.11 7.91 -2.20
C LYS A 103 -8.31 8.39 -3.42
N ASN A 104 -6.99 8.48 -3.31
CA ASN A 104 -6.14 8.86 -4.44
C ASN A 104 -6.09 7.78 -5.54
N ILE A 105 -6.08 6.50 -5.16
CA ILE A 105 -6.19 5.38 -6.13
C ILE A 105 -7.52 5.47 -6.88
N TYR A 106 -8.63 5.67 -6.16
CA TYR A 106 -9.95 5.86 -6.77
C TYR A 106 -9.97 7.07 -7.71
N ALA A 107 -9.42 8.21 -7.29
CA ALA A 107 -9.34 9.40 -8.13
C ALA A 107 -8.48 9.18 -9.39
N PHE A 108 -7.34 8.50 -9.26
CA PHE A 108 -6.43 8.19 -10.36
C PHE A 108 -7.06 7.29 -11.43
N TYR A 109 -7.87 6.32 -11.03
CA TYR A 109 -8.60 5.46 -11.95
C TYR A 109 -9.89 6.09 -12.49
N SER A 110 -10.54 6.96 -11.71
CA SER A 110 -11.70 7.75 -12.16
C SER A 110 -11.36 8.68 -13.33
N MET A 111 -10.12 9.19 -13.38
CA MET A 111 -9.63 9.99 -14.50
C MET A 111 -9.36 9.17 -15.77
N GLN A 112 -9.30 7.84 -15.69
CA GLN A 112 -9.02 6.97 -16.84
C GLN A 112 -10.35 6.51 -17.48
N PRO A 113 -10.63 6.89 -18.75
CA PRO A 113 -11.92 6.64 -19.39
C PRO A 113 -12.23 5.16 -19.65
N ASN A 114 -11.21 4.29 -19.62
CA ASN A 114 -11.35 2.86 -19.88
C ASN A 114 -11.52 2.04 -18.60
N THR A 115 -11.70 2.66 -17.44
CA THR A 115 -11.76 1.94 -16.17
C THR A 115 -13.20 1.56 -15.82
N SER A 116 -13.46 0.27 -15.65
CA SER A 116 -14.69 -0.24 -15.02
C SER A 116 -14.63 -0.06 -13.49
N GLU A 117 -15.69 -0.47 -12.78
CA GLU A 117 -15.77 -0.39 -11.31
C GLU A 117 -14.54 -1.01 -10.61
N ILE A 118 -13.93 -0.26 -9.69
CA ILE A 118 -12.76 -0.68 -8.91
C ILE A 118 -13.20 -1.69 -7.85
N THR A 119 -12.59 -2.87 -7.85
CA THR A 119 -12.86 -3.93 -6.86
C THR A 119 -11.71 -4.03 -5.85
N GLY A 120 -11.98 -4.45 -4.61
CA GLY A 120 -10.94 -4.81 -3.63
C GLY A 120 -10.89 -6.31 -3.38
N GLU A 121 -9.73 -6.86 -3.06
CA GLU A 121 -9.65 -8.17 -2.42
C GLU A 121 -10.24 -8.11 -1.01
N GLU A 122 -11.04 -9.11 -0.65
CA GLU A 122 -11.80 -9.16 0.61
C GLU A 122 -10.87 -9.03 1.83
N TYR A 123 -9.64 -9.55 1.73
CA TYR A 123 -8.61 -9.51 2.79
C TYR A 123 -7.94 -8.14 2.99
N VAL A 124 -8.06 -7.19 2.03
CA VAL A 124 -7.52 -5.83 2.18
C VAL A 124 -8.22 -5.08 3.30
N THR A 125 -9.51 -5.37 3.52
CA THR A 125 -10.31 -4.79 4.61
C THR A 125 -9.93 -5.40 5.97
N PHE A 126 -9.49 -6.65 6.01
CA PHE A 126 -9.23 -7.37 7.26
C PHE A 126 -7.86 -7.07 7.90
N SER A 127 -6.82 -6.80 7.10
CA SER A 127 -5.46 -6.55 7.63
C SER A 127 -5.37 -5.30 8.51
N VAL A 128 -6.14 -4.24 8.19
CA VAL A 128 -6.20 -3.02 9.01
C VAL A 128 -6.88 -3.27 10.36
N THR A 129 -7.87 -4.16 10.40
CA THR A 129 -8.66 -4.47 11.60
C THR A 129 -7.89 -5.38 12.56
N ILE A 130 -7.16 -6.37 12.04
CA ILE A 130 -6.34 -7.29 12.85
C ILE A 130 -5.13 -6.56 13.46
N ALA A 131 -4.46 -5.66 12.74
CA ALA A 131 -3.37 -4.88 13.30
C ALA A 131 -3.84 -3.95 14.44
N LEU A 132 -5.02 -3.35 14.33
CA LEU A 132 -5.62 -2.55 15.39
C LEU A 132 -6.07 -3.42 16.57
N TRP A 133 -6.61 -4.61 16.32
CA TRP A 133 -7.06 -5.55 17.35
C TRP A 133 -5.88 -6.18 18.10
N LEU A 134 -4.82 -6.60 17.41
CA LEU A 134 -3.59 -7.10 18.01
C LEU A 134 -2.85 -6.00 18.80
N PHE A 135 -2.82 -4.77 18.29
CA PHE A 135 -2.26 -3.63 19.02
C PHE A 135 -3.08 -3.29 20.28
N LEU A 136 -4.42 -3.32 20.19
CA LEU A 136 -5.29 -3.13 21.36
C LEU A 136 -5.14 -4.26 22.37
N LYS A 137 -5.04 -5.52 21.91
CA LYS A 137 -4.84 -6.69 22.77
C LYS A 137 -3.49 -6.64 23.49
N TYR A 138 -2.39 -6.36 22.78
CA TYR A 138 -1.06 -6.22 23.37
C TYR A 138 -0.93 -4.99 24.28
N SER A 139 -1.63 -3.89 23.98
CA SER A 139 -1.63 -2.69 24.80
C SER A 139 -2.44 -2.85 26.10
N ILE A 140 -3.42 -3.74 26.13
CA ILE A 140 -4.21 -4.06 27.33
C ILE A 140 -3.44 -5.06 28.20
N GLU A 141 -2.86 -6.12 27.60
CA GLU A 141 -2.05 -7.11 28.32
C GLU A 141 -0.78 -6.52 28.96
N ALA A 142 -0.19 -5.47 28.36
CA ALA A 142 0.95 -4.76 28.95
C ALA A 142 0.58 -3.94 30.22
N HIS A 143 -0.69 -3.61 30.43
CA HIS A 143 -1.12 -2.83 31.59
C HIS A 143 -1.40 -3.71 32.82
N ASP A 144 -1.73 -4.99 32.61
CA ASP A 144 -2.00 -5.98 33.68
C ASP A 144 -0.73 -6.64 34.24
N ILE A 145 0.45 -6.40 33.66
CA ILE A 145 1.74 -6.97 34.12
C ILE A 145 2.52 -6.00 35.02
N LEU A 146 2.06 -4.74 35.14
CA LEU A 146 2.70 -3.67 35.92
C LEU A 146 1.88 -3.20 37.15
N LEU A 147 0.85 -3.95 37.53
CA LEU A 147 0.09 -3.81 38.80
C LEU A 147 0.14 -5.12 39.57
#